data_AF-B4HBU0-F1
#
_entry.id   AF-B4HBU0-F1
#
_cell.length_a   1.000
_cell.length_b   1.000
_cell.length_c   1.000
_cell.angle_alpha   90.00
_cell.angle_beta   90.00
_cell.angle_gamma   90.00
#
_symmetry.space_group_name_H-M   'P 1'
#
loop_
_entity.id
_entity.type
_entity.pdbx_description
1 polymer ?
#
loop_
_entity_poly.entity_id
_entity_poly.type
_entity_poly.pdbx_seq_one_letter_code
_entity_poly.pdbx_strand_id
1 'polypeptide(L)'
;EKCHQVTDKYIEFEEFIILIDALLLDSSAFRHIIYNGDFKLYWKVSLVVLLLESFALCRQKLSDPANDALNVHEKGFYTYTLHHIGDYLLITFFLLLITAALGIDQIKKVGVRNFTLTIIKVVVISNLSKFFLLPILVWRNNTTVFGRSIHYALVMSHHICSLVLAYEAVGYIKSRLRWLAITLVVLAFVLKEYIRHYAAFQLELH
;
A
#
# COMPACT_ATOMS: atom_id res chain seq x y z
N GLU A 1 -2.65 -24.99 10.42
CA GLU A 1 -1.59 -26.01 10.54
C GLU A 1 -0.23 -25.32 10.46
N LYS A 2 0.69 -25.67 11.36
CA LYS A 2 2.05 -25.13 11.35
C LYS A 2 2.82 -25.83 10.24
N CYS A 3 3.36 -25.06 9.30
CA CYS A 3 4.16 -25.59 8.19
C CYS A 3 5.45 -26.18 8.75
N HIS A 4 5.69 -27.47 8.54
CA HIS A 4 6.88 -28.22 8.99
C HIS A 4 8.01 -28.21 7.95
N GLN A 5 8.15 -27.15 7.15
CA GLN A 5 9.32 -26.97 6.31
C GLN A 5 10.46 -26.39 7.16
N VAL A 6 11.63 -27.03 7.09
CA VAL A 6 12.88 -26.48 7.63
C VAL A 6 13.27 -25.32 6.72
N THR A 7 12.84 -24.12 7.08
CA THR A 7 13.29 -22.88 6.44
C THR A 7 14.72 -22.62 6.89
N ASP A 8 15.56 -22.23 5.92
CA ASP A 8 17.00 -22.06 6.06
C ASP A 8 17.39 -21.26 7.33
N LYS A 9 18.40 -21.74 8.05
CA LYS A 9 18.82 -21.26 9.39
C LYS A 9 19.33 -19.81 9.38
N TYR A 10 19.54 -19.24 8.19
CA TYR A 10 20.01 -17.87 7.97
C TYR A 10 18.91 -16.89 7.54
N ILE A 11 17.69 -17.36 7.27
CA ILE A 11 16.56 -16.52 6.79
C ILE A 11 15.78 -15.88 7.94
N GLU A 12 15.86 -16.44 9.16
CA GLU A 12 15.10 -15.92 10.31
C GLU A 12 15.68 -14.64 10.95
N PHE A 13 16.85 -14.14 10.50
CA PHE A 13 17.59 -13.12 11.26
C PHE A 13 17.64 -11.70 10.69
N GLU A 14 17.19 -11.45 9.44
CA GLU A 14 17.18 -10.08 8.92
C GLU A 14 15.80 -9.67 8.38
N GLU A 15 15.12 -8.79 9.13
CA GLU A 15 13.86 -8.15 8.75
C GLU A 15 13.93 -7.50 7.35
N PHE A 16 15.13 -7.10 6.92
CA PHE A 16 15.39 -6.54 5.60
C PHE A 16 15.32 -7.56 4.47
N ILE A 17 15.76 -8.80 4.67
CA ILE A 17 15.67 -9.86 3.64
C ILE A 17 14.20 -10.19 3.40
N ILE A 18 13.44 -10.37 4.48
CA ILE A 18 12.00 -10.64 4.42
C ILE A 18 11.25 -9.47 3.75
N LEU A 19 11.67 -8.23 3.99
CA LEU A 19 11.16 -7.05 3.30
C LEU A 19 11.46 -7.09 1.79
N ILE A 20 12.67 -7.49 1.38
CA ILE A 20 13.04 -7.65 -0.03
C ILE A 20 12.20 -8.74 -0.69
N ASP A 21 12.02 -9.89 -0.04
CA ASP A 21 11.19 -10.98 -0.56
C ASP A 21 9.73 -10.53 -0.74
N ALA A 22 9.20 -9.72 0.18
CA ALA A 22 7.89 -9.11 0.03
C ALA A 22 7.84 -8.11 -1.15
N LEU A 23 8.89 -7.32 -1.38
CA LEU A 23 9.02 -6.45 -2.56
C LEU A 23 9.14 -7.26 -3.87
N LEU A 24 9.72 -8.46 -3.81
CA LEU A 24 9.75 -9.42 -4.91
C LEU A 24 8.44 -10.20 -5.08
N LEU A 25 7.40 -9.85 -4.32
CA LEU A 25 6.07 -10.43 -4.38
C LEU A 25 6.00 -11.90 -3.93
N ASP A 26 6.90 -12.36 -3.05
CA ASP A 26 6.79 -13.69 -2.47
C ASP A 26 5.64 -13.78 -1.45
N SER A 27 4.68 -14.66 -1.72
CA SER A 27 3.54 -14.95 -0.84
C SER A 27 3.98 -15.44 0.55
N SER A 28 5.12 -16.13 0.65
CA SER A 28 5.62 -16.67 1.92
C SER A 28 6.09 -15.55 2.85
N ALA A 29 6.77 -14.55 2.28
CA ALA A 29 7.21 -13.35 3.00
C ALA A 29 6.02 -12.54 3.53
N PHE A 30 4.97 -12.32 2.73
CA PHE A 30 3.74 -11.67 3.21
C PHE A 30 3.12 -12.41 4.40
N ARG A 31 3.01 -13.74 4.33
CA ARG A 31 2.46 -14.54 5.44
C ARG A 31 3.32 -14.44 6.70
N HIS A 32 4.65 -14.47 6.54
CA HIS A 32 5.57 -14.31 7.65
C HIS A 32 5.38 -12.96 8.32
N ILE A 33 5.38 -11.85 7.57
CA ILE A 33 5.24 -10.50 8.15
C ILE A 33 3.87 -10.30 8.82
N ILE A 34 2.80 -10.84 8.24
CA ILE A 34 1.45 -10.67 8.78
C ILE A 34 1.28 -11.42 10.11
N TYR A 35 1.75 -12.67 10.20
CA TYR A 35 1.44 -13.56 11.33
C TYR A 35 2.60 -13.82 12.29
N ASN A 36 3.84 -13.91 11.80
CA ASN A 36 4.98 -14.42 12.56
C ASN A 36 6.04 -13.34 12.88
N GLY A 37 6.11 -12.27 12.09
CA GLY A 37 7.13 -11.24 12.20
C GLY A 37 6.73 -10.06 13.09
N ASP A 38 7.74 -9.38 13.62
CA ASP A 38 7.57 -8.12 14.34
C ASP A 38 7.13 -7.01 13.39
N PHE A 39 5.91 -6.51 13.59
CA PHE A 39 5.33 -5.54 12.65
C PHE A 39 5.97 -4.14 12.75
N LYS A 40 6.84 -3.91 13.74
CA LYS A 40 7.35 -2.59 14.14
C LYS A 40 8.15 -1.88 13.04
N LEU A 41 8.98 -2.62 12.30
CA LEU A 41 9.77 -2.05 11.20
C LEU A 41 8.87 -1.69 10.02
N TYR A 42 7.98 -2.59 9.62
CA TYR A 42 7.15 -2.44 8.41
C TYR A 42 6.21 -1.24 8.46
N TRP A 43 5.55 -0.98 9.59
CA TRP A 43 4.68 0.21 9.69
C TRP A 43 5.46 1.51 9.67
N LYS A 44 6.68 1.54 10.22
CA LYS A 44 7.56 2.71 10.16
C LYS A 44 8.03 2.98 8.75
N VAL A 45 8.45 1.93 8.03
CA VAL A 45 8.85 2.07 6.62
C VAL A 45 7.67 2.53 5.77
N SER A 46 6.48 1.96 5.96
CA SER A 46 5.28 2.42 5.26
C SER A 46 4.91 3.87 5.58
N LEU A 47 5.13 4.34 6.81
CA LEU A 47 4.95 5.76 7.16
C LEU A 47 5.95 6.64 6.40
N VAL A 48 7.22 6.24 6.30
CA VAL A 48 8.22 6.97 5.51
C VAL A 48 7.83 7.02 4.04
N VAL A 49 7.35 5.91 3.46
CA VAL A 49 6.86 5.86 2.07
C VAL A 49 5.67 6.81 1.86
N LEU A 50 4.72 6.86 2.80
CA LEU A 50 3.58 7.79 2.74
C LEU A 50 4.04 9.26 2.75
N LEU A 51 4.97 9.61 3.64
CA LEU A 51 5.51 10.97 3.73
C LEU A 51 6.29 11.34 2.46
N LEU A 52 7.04 10.38 1.90
CA LEU A 52 7.77 10.56 0.67
C LEU A 52 6.86 10.79 -0.53
N GLU A 53 5.75 10.04 -0.65
CA GLU A 53 4.72 10.27 -1.68
C GLU A 53 4.17 11.69 -1.59
N SER A 54 3.83 12.10 -0.38
CA SER A 54 3.30 13.44 -0.09
C SER A 54 4.30 14.54 -0.46
N PHE A 55 5.58 14.31 -0.14
CA PHE A 55 6.67 15.22 -0.50
C PHE A 55 6.89 15.26 -2.02
N ALA A 56 6.84 14.11 -2.69
CA ALA A 56 7.00 14.04 -4.14
C ALA A 56 5.89 14.82 -4.87
N LEU A 57 4.64 14.69 -4.44
CA LEU A 57 3.52 15.45 -5.00
C LEU A 57 3.62 16.95 -4.70
N CYS A 58 4.01 17.32 -3.48
CA CYS A 58 4.25 18.71 -3.12
C CYS A 58 5.30 19.35 -4.05
N ARG A 59 6.40 18.64 -4.31
CA ARG A 59 7.44 19.07 -5.25
C ARG A 59 6.95 19.11 -6.70
N GLN A 60 6.01 18.25 -7.10
CA GLN A 60 5.50 18.19 -8.48
C GLN A 60 4.66 19.39 -8.86
N LYS A 61 3.76 19.83 -7.99
CA LYS A 61 2.82 20.94 -8.24
C LYS A 61 3.42 22.35 -8.03
N LEU A 62 4.65 22.44 -7.56
CA LEU A 62 5.37 23.71 -7.40
C LEU A 62 5.96 24.15 -8.75
N SER A 63 5.18 24.92 -9.52
CA SER A 63 5.60 25.39 -10.85
C SER A 63 6.05 26.86 -10.90
N ASP A 64 5.88 27.66 -9.84
CA ASP A 64 6.34 29.06 -9.84
C ASP A 64 6.94 29.52 -8.50
N PRO A 65 8.19 30.02 -8.48
CA PRO A 65 8.88 30.46 -7.26
C PRO A 65 8.51 31.88 -6.80
N ALA A 66 7.54 32.55 -7.44
CA ALA A 66 7.35 34.00 -7.31
C ALA A 66 6.43 34.46 -6.15
N ASN A 67 5.61 33.61 -5.54
CA ASN A 67 4.68 34.04 -4.48
C ASN A 67 4.70 33.09 -3.26
N ASP A 68 5.06 33.65 -2.09
CA ASP A 68 4.89 33.12 -0.73
C ASP A 68 5.37 31.68 -0.47
N ALA A 69 6.70 31.51 -0.55
CA ALA A 69 7.38 30.23 -0.68
C ALA A 69 7.52 29.34 0.59
N LEU A 70 7.06 29.75 1.79
CA LEU A 70 7.22 28.94 3.02
C LEU A 70 5.90 28.38 3.57
N ASN A 71 4.91 29.25 3.85
CA ASN A 71 3.62 28.81 4.44
C ASN A 71 2.74 28.00 3.47
N VAL A 72 2.79 28.30 2.16
CA VAL A 72 2.14 27.49 1.11
C VAL A 72 2.81 26.12 0.99
N HIS A 73 4.11 26.04 1.27
CA HIS A 73 4.91 24.83 1.12
C HIS A 73 4.58 23.79 2.21
N GLU A 74 4.48 24.25 3.46
CA GLU A 74 4.10 23.40 4.59
C GLU A 74 2.64 22.96 4.52
N LYS A 75 1.72 23.90 4.24
CA LYS A 75 0.29 23.59 4.14
C LYS A 75 0.01 22.57 3.03
N GLY A 76 0.67 22.72 1.88
CA GLY A 76 0.57 21.75 0.77
C GLY A 76 1.06 20.36 1.17
N PHE A 77 2.20 20.26 1.85
CA PHE A 77 2.71 18.98 2.31
C PHE A 77 1.73 18.27 3.27
N TYR A 78 1.17 18.98 4.24
CA TYR A 78 0.21 18.40 5.19
C TYR A 78 -1.11 18.00 4.52
N THR A 79 -1.60 18.77 3.53
CA THR A 79 -2.82 18.39 2.80
C THR A 79 -2.62 17.13 1.97
N TYR A 80 -1.49 16.98 1.27
CA TYR A 80 -1.18 15.73 0.55
C TYR A 80 -1.00 14.56 1.50
N THR A 81 -0.37 14.77 2.66
CA THR A 81 -0.21 13.74 3.69
C THR A 81 -1.57 13.26 4.20
N LEU A 82 -2.47 14.18 4.54
CA LEU A 82 -3.85 13.85 4.95
C LEU A 82 -4.60 13.09 3.86
N HIS A 83 -4.45 13.50 2.60
CA HIS A 83 -5.08 12.82 1.48
C HIS A 83 -4.59 11.38 1.32
N HIS A 84 -3.27 11.13 1.43
CA HIS A 84 -2.71 9.78 1.40
C HIS A 84 -3.13 8.92 2.60
N ILE A 85 -3.23 9.51 3.80
CA ILE A 85 -3.82 8.82 4.96
C ILE A 85 -5.27 8.42 4.66
N GLY A 86 -6.06 9.34 4.09
CA GLY A 86 -7.44 9.08 3.65
C GLY A 86 -7.54 7.93 2.64
N ASP A 87 -6.67 7.90 1.63
CA ASP A 87 -6.58 6.81 0.66
C ASP A 87 -6.32 5.45 1.32
N TYR A 88 -5.40 5.42 2.30
CA TYR A 88 -5.03 4.19 3.00
C TYR A 88 -6.18 3.69 3.89
N LEU A 89 -6.91 4.62 4.54
CA LEU A 89 -8.10 4.29 5.30
C LEU A 89 -9.23 3.78 4.40
N LEU A 90 -9.43 4.41 3.23
CA LEU A 90 -10.47 4.04 2.28
C LEU A 90 -10.27 2.63 1.73
N ILE A 91 -9.06 2.27 1.31
CA ILE A 91 -8.77 0.90 0.85
C ILE A 91 -8.89 -0.11 1.98
N THR A 92 -8.44 0.22 3.19
CA THR A 92 -8.61 -0.62 4.38
C THR A 92 -10.09 -0.90 4.63
N PHE A 93 -10.93 0.14 4.55
CA PHE A 93 -12.37 0.02 4.70
C PHE A 93 -13.01 -0.91 3.66
N PHE A 94 -12.66 -0.76 2.38
CA PHE A 94 -13.16 -1.67 1.33
C PHE A 94 -12.73 -3.12 1.56
N LEU A 95 -11.47 -3.36 1.96
CA LEU A 95 -11.00 -4.72 2.26
C LEU A 95 -11.71 -5.33 3.48
N LEU A 96 -12.00 -4.52 4.51
CA LEU A 96 -12.80 -4.97 5.64
C LEU A 96 -14.21 -5.38 5.20
N LEU A 97 -14.87 -4.59 4.35
CA LEU A 97 -16.19 -4.91 3.82
C LEU A 97 -16.18 -6.19 2.97
N ILE A 98 -15.23 -6.33 2.05
CA ILE A 98 -15.10 -7.51 1.20
C ILE A 98 -14.90 -8.76 2.05
N THR A 99 -13.97 -8.70 3.01
CA THR A 99 -13.66 -9.87 3.84
C THR A 99 -14.77 -10.15 4.85
N ALA A 100 -15.48 -9.13 5.33
CA ALA A 100 -16.69 -9.29 6.13
C ALA A 100 -17.80 -9.98 5.34
N ALA A 101 -18.04 -9.59 4.09
CA ALA A 101 -19.07 -10.23 3.26
C ALA A 101 -18.72 -11.69 2.90
N LEU A 102 -17.45 -11.98 2.60
CA LEU A 102 -17.02 -13.30 2.10
C LEU A 102 -16.54 -14.27 3.19
N GLY A 103 -16.24 -13.76 4.38
CA GLY A 103 -15.48 -14.47 5.42
C GLY A 103 -16.04 -14.36 6.84
N ILE A 104 -17.36 -14.13 7.01
CA ILE A 104 -18.04 -13.99 8.32
C ILE A 104 -17.62 -15.08 9.32
N ASP A 105 -17.53 -16.33 8.87
CA ASP A 105 -17.18 -17.48 9.70
C ASP A 105 -15.80 -17.33 10.37
N GLN A 106 -14.82 -16.76 9.66
CA GLN A 106 -13.46 -16.57 10.17
C GLN A 106 -13.37 -15.37 11.10
N ILE A 107 -14.14 -14.31 10.83
CA ILE A 107 -14.20 -13.14 11.72
C ILE A 107 -14.71 -13.54 13.11
N LYS A 108 -15.71 -14.42 13.17
CA LYS A 108 -16.22 -14.96 14.44
C LYS A 108 -15.17 -15.76 15.21
N LYS A 109 -14.29 -16.49 14.50
CA LYS A 109 -13.24 -17.31 15.11
C LYS A 109 -12.04 -16.50 15.60
N VAL A 110 -11.57 -15.55 14.81
CA VAL A 110 -10.36 -14.77 15.10
C VAL A 110 -10.66 -13.55 15.99
N GLY A 111 -11.89 -13.05 15.93
CA GLY A 111 -12.33 -11.83 16.61
C GLY A 111 -12.06 -10.57 15.78
N VAL A 112 -12.97 -9.59 15.90
CA VAL A 112 -12.98 -8.37 15.08
C VAL A 112 -11.68 -7.57 15.20
N ARG A 113 -11.12 -7.44 16.42
CA ARG A 113 -9.88 -6.66 16.63
C ARG A 113 -8.69 -7.24 15.86
N ASN A 114 -8.44 -8.54 16.00
CA ASN A 114 -7.31 -9.21 15.35
C ASN A 114 -7.50 -9.26 13.84
N PHE A 115 -8.74 -9.44 13.40
CA PHE A 115 -9.12 -9.34 12.00
C PHE A 115 -8.80 -7.94 11.41
N THR A 116 -9.23 -6.87 12.06
CA THR A 116 -8.96 -5.50 11.61
C THR A 116 -7.46 -5.21 11.57
N LEU A 117 -6.71 -5.63 12.59
CA LEU A 117 -5.26 -5.50 12.61
C LEU A 117 -4.61 -6.25 11.44
N THR A 118 -5.09 -7.45 11.10
CA THR A 118 -4.58 -8.23 9.97
C THR A 118 -4.76 -7.47 8.65
N ILE A 119 -5.93 -6.89 8.40
CA ILE A 119 -6.19 -6.11 7.18
C ILE A 119 -5.34 -4.83 7.14
N ILE A 120 -5.15 -4.16 8.27
CA ILE A 120 -4.23 -3.01 8.36
C ILE A 120 -2.81 -3.45 7.99
N LYS A 121 -2.33 -4.61 8.49
CA LYS A 121 -1.01 -5.15 8.12
C LYS A 121 -0.90 -5.38 6.61
N VAL A 122 -1.95 -5.93 5.98
CA VAL A 122 -2.02 -6.14 4.51
C VAL A 122 -1.89 -4.83 3.75
N VAL A 123 -2.59 -3.78 4.16
CA VAL A 123 -2.51 -2.49 3.45
C VAL A 123 -1.11 -1.86 3.63
N VAL A 124 -0.60 -1.85 4.85
CA VAL A 124 0.73 -1.32 5.19
C VAL A 124 1.84 -2.01 4.39
N ILE A 125 1.85 -3.34 4.37
CA ILE A 125 2.89 -4.09 3.65
C ILE A 125 2.78 -3.87 2.14
N SER A 126 1.57 -3.79 1.61
CA SER A 126 1.35 -3.58 0.17
C SER A 126 1.84 -2.22 -0.31
N ASN A 127 1.76 -1.20 0.56
CA ASN A 127 2.25 0.14 0.27
C ASN A 127 3.78 0.23 0.16
N LEU A 128 4.53 -0.76 0.65
CA LEU A 128 6.00 -0.78 0.53
C LEU A 128 6.45 -0.80 -0.94
N SER A 129 5.63 -1.36 -1.83
CA SER A 129 5.79 -1.29 -3.29
C SER A 129 6.02 0.12 -3.83
N LYS A 130 5.44 1.13 -3.17
CA LYS A 130 5.57 2.53 -3.58
C LYS A 130 6.92 3.14 -3.20
N PHE A 131 7.75 2.42 -2.46
CA PHE A 131 9.18 2.74 -2.30
C PHE A 131 9.87 2.90 -3.66
N PHE A 132 9.43 2.16 -4.67
CA PHE A 132 9.92 2.29 -6.04
C PHE A 132 9.59 3.64 -6.68
N LEU A 133 8.88 4.58 -6.03
CA LEU A 133 8.76 5.97 -6.49
C LEU A 133 10.01 6.83 -6.22
N LEU A 134 10.94 6.37 -5.38
CA LEU A 134 12.17 7.11 -5.09
C LEU A 134 13.02 7.45 -6.33
N PRO A 135 13.30 6.52 -7.26
CA PRO A 135 14.10 6.82 -8.43
C PRO A 135 13.53 7.98 -9.25
N ILE A 136 12.20 8.03 -9.44
CA ILE A 136 11.57 9.09 -10.24
C ILE A 136 11.56 10.44 -9.53
N LEU A 137 11.59 10.45 -8.19
CA LEU A 137 11.77 11.67 -7.41
C LEU A 137 13.19 12.24 -7.60
N VAL A 138 14.22 11.39 -7.56
CA VAL A 138 15.63 11.80 -7.69
C VAL A 138 15.98 12.19 -9.13
N TRP A 139 15.57 11.40 -10.12
CA TRP A 139 15.89 11.61 -11.55
C TRP A 139 14.85 12.46 -12.30
N ARG A 140 13.96 13.17 -11.61
CA ARG A 140 12.86 13.92 -12.23
C ARG A 140 13.30 14.83 -13.37
N ASN A 141 14.37 15.60 -13.15
CA ASN A 141 14.85 16.61 -14.11
C ASN A 141 15.50 15.98 -15.36
N ASN A 142 15.92 14.72 -15.26
CA ASN A 142 16.63 13.99 -16.31
C ASN A 142 15.72 12.99 -17.05
N THR A 143 14.43 12.94 -16.72
CA THR A 143 13.47 11.99 -17.30
C THR A 143 12.41 12.69 -18.12
N THR A 144 11.99 12.07 -19.23
CA THR A 144 10.91 12.59 -20.07
C THR A 144 9.55 12.42 -19.39
N VAL A 145 8.54 13.18 -19.81
CA VAL A 145 7.14 13.01 -19.32
C VAL A 145 6.69 11.57 -19.53
N PHE A 146 6.96 11.01 -20.71
CA PHE A 146 6.64 9.63 -21.05
C PHE A 146 7.32 8.62 -20.13
N GLY A 147 8.62 8.80 -19.84
CA GLY A 147 9.36 7.94 -18.93
C GLY A 147 8.79 7.98 -17.51
N ARG A 148 8.38 9.15 -17.03
CA ARG A 148 7.69 9.30 -15.73
C ARG A 148 6.36 8.54 -15.71
N SER A 149 5.56 8.64 -16.77
CA SER A 149 4.28 7.94 -16.88
C SER A 149 4.44 6.41 -16.87
N ILE A 150 5.41 5.86 -17.63
CA ILE A 150 5.70 4.42 -17.62
C ILE A 150 6.12 3.96 -16.23
N HIS A 151 7.07 4.68 -15.62
CA HIS A 151 7.56 4.32 -14.30
C HIS A 151 6.43 4.34 -13.26
N TYR A 152 5.58 5.37 -13.27
CA TYR A 152 4.41 5.43 -12.40
C TYR A 152 3.47 4.25 -12.65
N ALA A 153 3.17 3.92 -13.91
CA ALA A 153 2.32 2.77 -14.25
C ALA A 153 2.91 1.46 -13.71
N LEU A 154 4.21 1.22 -13.86
CA LEU A 154 4.89 0.03 -13.33
C LEU A 154 4.79 -0.08 -11.81
N VAL A 155 5.04 1.02 -11.09
CA VAL A 155 4.94 1.04 -9.62
C VAL A 155 3.50 0.79 -9.17
N MET A 156 2.52 1.40 -9.84
CA MET A 156 1.11 1.18 -9.52
C MET A 156 0.67 -0.26 -9.81
N SER A 157 1.11 -0.86 -10.92
CA SER A 157 0.86 -2.27 -11.21
C SER A 157 1.48 -3.18 -10.16
N HIS A 158 2.74 -2.93 -9.77
CA HIS A 158 3.41 -3.68 -8.71
C HIS A 158 2.67 -3.56 -7.37
N HIS A 159 2.22 -2.36 -7.02
CA HIS A 159 1.42 -2.13 -5.80
C HIS A 159 0.09 -2.90 -5.82
N ILE A 160 -0.61 -2.96 -6.96
CA ILE A 160 -1.84 -3.75 -7.09
C ILE A 160 -1.53 -5.24 -6.92
N CYS A 161 -0.48 -5.75 -7.56
CA CYS A 161 -0.06 -7.15 -7.41
C CYS A 161 0.30 -7.48 -5.94
N SER A 162 1.06 -6.60 -5.29
CA SER A 162 1.41 -6.70 -3.87
C SER A 162 0.16 -6.74 -2.98
N LEU A 163 -0.82 -5.87 -3.26
CA LEU A 163 -2.09 -5.85 -2.52
C LEU A 163 -2.88 -7.14 -2.66
N VAL A 164 -2.98 -7.67 -3.88
CA VAL A 164 -3.70 -8.93 -4.15
C VAL A 164 -3.01 -10.11 -3.46
N LEU A 165 -1.69 -10.21 -3.56
CA LEU A 165 -0.92 -11.32 -2.97
C LEU A 165 -0.88 -11.25 -1.44
N ALA A 166 -0.68 -10.06 -0.87
CA ALA A 166 -0.73 -9.87 0.57
C ALA A 166 -2.12 -10.19 1.13
N TYR A 167 -3.19 -9.84 0.40
CA TYR A 167 -4.56 -10.19 0.77
C TYR A 167 -4.83 -11.70 0.65
N GLU A 168 -4.35 -12.36 -0.40
CA GLU A 168 -4.46 -13.81 -0.55
C GLU A 168 -3.72 -14.55 0.57
N ALA A 169 -2.53 -14.07 0.98
CA ALA A 169 -1.70 -14.66 2.03
C ALA A 169 -2.40 -14.76 3.41
N VAL A 170 -3.44 -13.94 3.64
CA VAL A 170 -4.28 -14.00 4.86
C VAL A 170 -5.12 -15.29 4.90
N GLY A 171 -5.59 -15.78 3.76
CA GLY A 171 -6.31 -17.05 3.69
C GLY A 171 -7.67 -17.10 4.40
N TYR A 172 -8.30 -15.97 4.73
CA TYR A 172 -9.62 -15.95 5.37
C TYR A 172 -10.78 -16.35 4.44
N ILE A 173 -10.55 -16.36 3.13
CA ILE A 173 -11.58 -16.65 2.13
C ILE A 173 -11.52 -18.12 1.72
N LYS A 174 -12.70 -18.75 1.58
CA LYS A 174 -12.84 -20.12 1.10
C LYS A 174 -12.29 -20.21 -0.33
N SER A 175 -11.55 -21.28 -0.65
CA SER A 175 -10.92 -21.48 -1.97
C SER A 175 -11.87 -21.26 -3.16
N ARG A 176 -13.14 -21.66 -3.04
CA ARG A 176 -14.18 -21.44 -4.07
C ARG A 176 -14.46 -19.96 -4.40
N LEU A 177 -14.30 -19.06 -3.43
CA LEU A 177 -14.55 -17.63 -3.56
C LEU A 177 -13.29 -16.82 -3.87
N ARG A 178 -12.14 -17.49 -4.03
CA ARG A 178 -10.83 -16.82 -4.20
C ARG A 178 -10.80 -15.87 -5.39
N TRP A 179 -11.25 -16.33 -6.56
CA TRP A 179 -11.27 -15.49 -7.77
C TRP A 179 -12.19 -14.28 -7.63
N LEU A 180 -13.35 -14.47 -7.00
CA LEU A 180 -14.29 -13.39 -6.71
C LEU A 180 -13.70 -12.38 -5.72
N ALA A 181 -12.94 -12.84 -4.74
CA ALA A 181 -12.26 -11.93 -3.82
C ALA A 181 -11.16 -11.13 -4.52
N ILE A 182 -10.35 -11.77 -5.37
CA ILE A 182 -9.32 -11.08 -6.16
C ILE A 182 -9.96 -10.01 -7.05
N THR A 183 -11.04 -10.32 -7.76
CA THR A 183 -11.72 -9.34 -8.61
C THR A 183 -12.31 -8.19 -7.80
N LEU A 184 -12.88 -8.45 -6.63
CA LEU A 184 -13.38 -7.40 -5.73
C LEU A 184 -12.26 -6.53 -5.15
N VAL A 185 -11.09 -7.10 -4.83
CA VAL A 185 -9.92 -6.32 -4.35
C VAL A 185 -9.41 -5.40 -5.45
N VAL A 186 -9.28 -5.90 -6.69
CA VAL A 186 -8.90 -5.07 -7.84
C VAL A 186 -9.94 -3.98 -8.10
N LEU A 187 -11.23 -4.31 -8.04
CA LEU A 187 -12.31 -3.34 -8.21
C LEU A 187 -12.27 -2.26 -7.12
N ALA A 188 -12.07 -2.65 -5.86
CA ALA A 188 -11.93 -1.72 -4.74
C ALA A 188 -10.72 -0.78 -4.93
N PHE A 189 -9.62 -1.31 -5.46
CA PHE A 189 -8.46 -0.49 -5.81
C PHE A 189 -8.78 0.53 -6.90
N VAL A 190 -9.40 0.10 -8.00
CA VAL A 190 -9.80 1.01 -9.10
C VAL A 190 -10.80 2.05 -8.61
N LEU A 191 -11.78 1.65 -7.81
CA LEU A 191 -12.76 2.57 -7.23
C LEU A 191 -12.11 3.61 -6.33
N LYS A 192 -11.16 3.21 -5.47
CA LYS A 192 -10.36 4.12 -4.65
C LYS A 192 -9.59 5.12 -5.51
N GLU A 193 -8.94 4.65 -6.58
CA GLU A 193 -8.22 5.52 -7.52
C GLU A 193 -9.14 6.51 -8.23
N TYR A 194 -10.33 6.07 -8.64
CA TYR A 194 -11.35 6.94 -9.23
C TYR A 194 -11.81 8.03 -8.25
N ILE A 195 -12.11 7.66 -7.00
CA ILE A 195 -12.50 8.61 -5.94
C ILE A 195 -11.38 9.63 -5.70
N ARG A 196 -10.12 9.17 -5.67
CA ARG A 196 -8.95 10.04 -5.53
C ARG A 196 -8.84 11.07 -6.65
N HIS A 197 -8.99 10.63 -7.90
CA HIS A 197 -8.97 11.54 -9.06
C HIS A 197 -10.13 12.53 -9.03
N TYR A 198 -11.33 12.09 -8.66
CA TYR A 198 -12.50 12.94 -8.52
C TYR A 198 -12.31 13.99 -7.42
N ALA A 199 -11.79 13.59 -6.25
CA ALA A 199 -11.48 14.50 -5.15
C ALA A 199 -10.43 15.54 -5.56
N ALA A 200 -9.37 15.13 -6.26
CA ALA A 200 -8.35 16.05 -6.76
C ALA A 200 -8.93 17.06 -7.76
N PHE A 201 -9.81 16.63 -8.66
CA PHE A 201 -10.49 17.50 -9.62
C PHE A 201 -11.36 18.55 -8.92
N GLN A 202 -12.13 18.16 -7.90
CA GLN A 202 -12.95 19.09 -7.12
C GLN A 202 -12.11 20.12 -6.37
N LEU A 203 -10.93 19.71 -5.89
CA LEU A 203 -10.01 20.56 -5.15
C LEU A 203 -9.25 21.55 -6.05
N GLU A 204 -9.19 21.32 -7.36
CA GLU A 204 -8.63 22.26 -8.35
C GLU A 204 -9.67 23.28 -8.84
N LEU A 205 -10.97 23.04 -8.59
CA LEU A 205 -12.08 23.92 -8.97
C LEU A 205 -12.44 24.97 -7.91
N HIS A 206 -11.95 24.83 -6.68
CA HIS A 206 -12.16 25.75 -5.55
C HIS A 206 -10.84 26.36 -5.09
#